data_AF-A0A7V9U1V8-F1
#
_entry.id   AF-A0A7V9U1V8-F1
#
_cell.length_a   1.000
_cell.length_b   1.000
_cell.length_c   1.000
_cell.angle_alpha   90.00
_cell.angle_beta   90.00
_cell.angle_gamma   90.00
#
_symmetry.space_group_name_H-M   'P 1'
#
loop_
_entity.id
_entity.type
_entity.pdbx_description
1 polymer ?
#
loop_
_entity_poly.entity_id
_entity_poly.type
_entity_poly.pdbx_seq_one_letter_code
_entity_poly.pdbx_strand_id
1 'polypeptide(L)'
;MIGLRYVAWPWALVLVMLIPMATAWMSIKARSVRARRLARLGTPVMIARLAPTAAASSRWRIARLTAAALLLSVAFAGPRWGIERTIVRQPGIDVVLALDASSSMLARDETPDRLSRMKQVVARLRELSPNDRFALIAFAGRSYVLTPVTVDAGALDLFIDNLDPTVVGQSGSSVSSAISQANNLLAVSSSEAERAIVVMSDGEGFEEPGAAVAEASRAAKLGASVITVGFGTTTGATIPVTERGVVTEKRDGGGAVVISRYSPDLLRAAAEAGRGTFVPPEAPDRAAAVREVLARLRTEQRSLSRGSNLANRFQFFLIPALALLVLDTFLSSRRGRRRGTSALSTTASAAAVLLLIAGCTRASGLDRTAARIYNRGTAILAKRDSLRAALPVLDSAARSKDGEVRYRAGFNAGYVHLRQGLDARADSGSASLDSALAVYRRVLGARPDDLDAKWNYELALRKQKSGGGGGGGGGGGGQPQPQPTPAQSDDETPQPRAIPGMTEQRAEQLLNAMEQEEQDVQGRKQRRSVPQPPPSGRDW
;
A
#
# COMPACT_ATOMS: atom_id res chain seq x y z
N MET A 1 -28.60 -15.75 -20.88
CA MET A 1 -27.11 -15.71 -21.05
C MET A 1 -26.39 -16.27 -19.81
N ILE A 2 -26.63 -17.54 -19.44
CA ILE A 2 -26.25 -18.11 -18.12
C ILE A 2 -24.90 -18.88 -18.13
N GLY A 3 -24.32 -19.20 -19.29
CA GLY A 3 -23.17 -20.14 -19.36
C GLY A 3 -21.75 -19.54 -19.38
N LEU A 4 -21.59 -18.25 -19.72
CA LEU A 4 -20.27 -17.69 -20.07
C LEU A 4 -19.39 -17.32 -18.87
N ARG A 5 -19.97 -17.14 -17.67
CA ARG A 5 -19.22 -16.80 -16.46
C ARG A 5 -18.41 -17.96 -15.87
N TYR A 6 -18.73 -19.20 -16.25
CA TYR A 6 -18.12 -20.41 -15.69
C TYR A 6 -17.01 -20.99 -16.56
N VAL A 7 -16.70 -20.36 -17.69
CA VAL A 7 -15.72 -20.84 -18.67
C VAL A 7 -14.70 -19.73 -18.90
N ALA A 8 -13.40 -20.03 -18.77
CA ALA A 8 -12.35 -19.03 -18.95
C ALA A 8 -12.30 -18.47 -20.38
N TRP A 9 -12.58 -19.32 -21.37
CA TRP A 9 -12.49 -18.98 -22.79
C TRP A 9 -13.79 -19.37 -23.50
N PRO A 10 -14.77 -18.45 -23.65
CA PRO A 10 -16.04 -18.70 -24.33
C PRO A 10 -15.94 -19.38 -25.70
N TRP A 11 -14.98 -18.94 -26.51
CA TRP A 11 -14.73 -19.47 -27.86
C TRP A 11 -14.23 -20.91 -27.85
N ALA A 12 -13.64 -21.39 -26.75
CA ALA A 12 -13.18 -22.76 -26.62
C ALA A 12 -14.34 -23.78 -26.58
N LEU A 13 -15.58 -23.34 -26.33
CA LEU A 13 -16.76 -24.22 -26.41
C LEU A 13 -16.97 -24.79 -27.82
N VAL A 14 -16.59 -24.04 -28.86
CA VAL A 14 -16.62 -24.54 -30.25
C VAL A 14 -15.62 -25.68 -30.43
N LEU A 15 -14.43 -25.56 -29.81
CA LEU A 15 -13.40 -26.60 -29.84
C LEU A 15 -13.83 -27.87 -29.09
N VAL A 16 -14.65 -27.74 -28.04
CA VAL A 16 -15.26 -28.88 -27.31
C VAL A 16 -16.12 -29.75 -28.23
N MET A 17 -16.73 -29.18 -29.27
CA MET A 17 -17.52 -29.95 -30.23
C MET A 17 -16.68 -30.45 -31.41
N LEU A 18 -15.80 -29.60 -31.96
CA LEU A 18 -15.06 -29.93 -33.19
C LEU A 18 -13.99 -31.00 -33.00
N ILE A 19 -13.22 -30.95 -31.90
CA ILE A 19 -12.09 -31.85 -31.66
C ILE A 19 -12.53 -33.32 -31.44
N PRO A 20 -13.53 -33.64 -30.59
CA PRO A 20 -14.00 -35.02 -30.46
C PRO A 20 -14.68 -35.53 -31.73
N MET A 21 -15.37 -34.66 -32.49
CA MET A 21 -15.98 -35.05 -33.77
C MET A 21 -14.93 -35.36 -34.83
N ALA A 22 -13.88 -34.54 -34.95
CA ALA A 22 -12.76 -34.78 -35.86
C ALA A 22 -11.99 -36.06 -35.50
N THR A 23 -11.72 -36.29 -34.20
CA THR A 23 -11.03 -37.51 -33.75
C THR A 23 -11.88 -38.77 -33.95
N ALA A 24 -13.20 -38.71 -33.76
CA ALA A 24 -14.12 -39.79 -34.08
C ALA A 24 -14.11 -40.09 -35.59
N TRP A 25 -14.27 -39.06 -36.43
CA TRP A 25 -14.30 -39.19 -37.88
C TRP A 25 -12.98 -39.76 -38.43
N MET A 26 -11.83 -39.23 -38.00
CA MET A 26 -10.51 -39.75 -38.36
C MET A 26 -10.34 -41.21 -37.95
N SER A 27 -10.78 -41.58 -36.74
CA SER A 27 -10.67 -42.95 -36.22
C SER A 27 -11.56 -43.93 -36.99
N ILE A 28 -12.77 -43.53 -37.38
CA ILE A 28 -13.70 -44.31 -38.20
C ILE A 28 -13.15 -44.46 -39.63
N LYS A 29 -12.64 -43.38 -40.23
CA LYS A 29 -12.01 -43.40 -41.56
C LYS A 29 -10.75 -44.26 -41.58
N ALA A 30 -9.92 -44.17 -40.54
CA ALA A 30 -8.74 -45.02 -40.41
C ALA A 30 -9.14 -46.51 -40.30
N ARG A 31 -10.23 -46.83 -39.58
CA ARG A 31 -10.78 -48.18 -39.52
C ARG A 31 -11.30 -48.64 -40.88
N SER A 32 -12.06 -47.82 -41.61
CA SER A 32 -12.64 -48.20 -42.91
C SER A 32 -11.57 -48.36 -43.99
N VAL A 33 -10.58 -47.46 -44.05
CA VAL A 33 -9.42 -47.57 -44.95
C VAL A 33 -8.60 -48.81 -44.62
N ARG A 34 -8.36 -49.10 -43.33
CA ARG A 34 -7.67 -50.31 -42.90
C ARG A 34 -8.44 -51.57 -43.30
N ALA A 35 -9.76 -51.59 -43.12
CA ALA A 35 -10.61 -52.71 -43.55
C ALA A 35 -10.54 -52.93 -45.07
N ARG A 36 -10.56 -51.86 -45.88
CA ARG A 36 -10.38 -51.93 -47.33
C ARG A 36 -8.99 -52.41 -47.74
N ARG A 37 -7.93 -51.95 -47.07
CA ARG A 37 -6.55 -52.41 -47.31
C ARG A 37 -6.37 -53.88 -46.96
N LEU A 38 -6.94 -54.32 -45.84
CA LEU A 38 -6.95 -55.73 -45.44
C LEU A 38 -7.71 -56.58 -46.45
N ALA A 39 -8.89 -56.15 -46.91
CA ALA A 39 -9.66 -56.87 -47.93
C ALA A 39 -8.91 -57.06 -49.27
N ARG A 40 -7.93 -56.20 -49.59
CA ARG A 40 -7.06 -56.36 -50.76
C ARG A 40 -5.94 -57.41 -50.57
N LEU A 41 -5.64 -57.80 -49.33
CA LEU A 41 -4.55 -58.71 -48.98
C LEU A 41 -5.01 -60.18 -48.82
N GLY A 42 -6.32 -60.45 -48.79
CA GLY A 42 -6.86 -61.81 -48.70
C GLY A 42 -8.27 -61.89 -48.13
N THR A 43 -8.79 -63.11 -48.00
CA THR A 43 -10.12 -63.36 -47.40
C THR A 43 -10.10 -63.10 -45.89
N PRO A 44 -11.22 -62.66 -45.29
CA PRO A 44 -11.27 -62.27 -43.87
C PRO A 44 -10.85 -63.40 -42.90
N VAL A 45 -11.09 -64.66 -43.28
CA VAL A 45 -10.69 -65.85 -42.52
C VAL A 45 -9.17 -66.03 -42.51
N MET A 46 -8.51 -65.80 -43.65
CA MET A 46 -7.06 -65.96 -43.79
C MET A 46 -6.30 -64.86 -43.03
N ILE A 47 -6.80 -63.62 -43.09
CA ILE A 47 -6.26 -62.46 -42.36
C ILE A 47 -6.43 -62.61 -40.86
N ALA A 48 -7.56 -63.14 -40.40
CA ALA A 48 -7.79 -63.42 -38.98
C ALA A 48 -6.82 -64.47 -38.42
N ARG A 49 -6.36 -65.43 -39.25
CA ARG A 49 -5.36 -66.45 -38.87
C ARG A 49 -3.92 -65.94 -38.92
N LEU A 50 -3.55 -65.17 -39.95
CA LEU A 50 -2.18 -64.68 -40.16
C LEU A 50 -1.84 -63.43 -39.32
N ALA A 51 -2.83 -62.57 -39.04
CA ALA A 51 -2.66 -61.33 -38.30
C ALA A 51 -3.88 -61.01 -37.42
N PRO A 52 -4.16 -61.82 -36.38
CA PRO A 52 -5.35 -61.69 -35.52
C PRO A 52 -5.47 -60.31 -34.86
N THR A 53 -4.34 -59.68 -34.55
CA THR A 53 -4.28 -58.34 -33.94
C THR A 53 -4.46 -57.22 -34.96
N ALA A 54 -4.21 -57.48 -36.24
CA ALA A 54 -4.37 -56.51 -37.31
C ALA A 54 -5.84 -56.33 -37.74
N ALA A 55 -6.65 -57.39 -37.60
CA ALA A 55 -8.09 -57.41 -37.89
C ALA A 55 -8.94 -56.75 -36.78
N ALA A 56 -8.47 -56.77 -35.53
CA ALA A 56 -9.21 -56.24 -34.39
C ALA A 56 -8.99 -54.72 -34.19
N SER A 57 -9.60 -53.90 -35.06
CA SER A 57 -9.89 -52.52 -34.68
C SER A 57 -10.93 -52.56 -33.55
N SER A 58 -10.55 -52.14 -32.34
CA SER A 58 -11.48 -52.18 -31.20
C SER A 58 -12.34 -50.93 -31.20
N ARG A 59 -13.66 -51.07 -31.30
CA ARG A 59 -14.63 -49.97 -31.08
C ARG A 59 -14.36 -49.23 -29.77
N TRP A 60 -13.86 -49.94 -28.76
CA TRP A 60 -13.44 -49.41 -27.46
C TRP A 60 -12.24 -48.46 -27.55
N ARG A 61 -11.33 -48.64 -28.51
CA ARG A 61 -10.23 -47.71 -28.75
C ARG A 61 -10.73 -46.39 -29.30
N ILE A 62 -11.65 -46.44 -30.26
CA ILE A 62 -12.30 -45.24 -30.81
C ILE A 62 -13.01 -44.49 -29.68
N ALA A 63 -13.84 -45.19 -28.90
CA ALA A 63 -14.56 -44.61 -27.77
C ALA A 63 -13.62 -43.96 -26.72
N ARG A 64 -12.49 -44.61 -26.39
CA ARG A 64 -11.50 -44.03 -25.45
C ARG A 64 -10.83 -42.78 -25.99
N LEU A 65 -10.40 -42.78 -27.25
CA LEU A 65 -9.74 -41.62 -27.86
C LEU A 65 -10.69 -40.44 -28.01
N THR A 66 -11.94 -40.68 -28.37
CA THR A 66 -12.98 -39.64 -28.44
C THR A 66 -13.33 -39.09 -27.06
N ALA A 67 -13.41 -39.95 -26.05
CA ALA A 67 -13.64 -39.52 -24.66
C ALA A 67 -12.46 -38.71 -24.11
N ALA A 68 -11.22 -39.12 -24.39
CA ALA A 68 -10.03 -38.36 -24.00
C ALA A 68 -9.98 -37.00 -24.70
N ALA A 69 -10.30 -36.94 -25.99
CA ALA A 69 -10.37 -35.70 -26.76
C ALA A 69 -11.42 -34.74 -26.20
N LEU A 70 -12.63 -35.23 -25.89
CA LEU A 70 -13.69 -34.44 -25.27
C LEU A 70 -13.23 -33.84 -23.93
N LEU A 71 -12.65 -34.66 -23.05
CA LEU A 71 -12.20 -34.23 -21.73
C LEU A 71 -11.04 -33.23 -21.81
N LEU A 72 -10.11 -33.38 -22.76
CA LEU A 72 -9.06 -32.40 -23.02
C LEU A 72 -9.62 -31.07 -23.49
N SER A 73 -10.60 -31.09 -24.41
CA SER A 73 -11.23 -29.86 -24.87
C SER A 73 -12.01 -29.16 -23.76
N VAL A 74 -12.70 -29.91 -22.89
CA VAL A 74 -13.37 -29.34 -21.71
C VAL A 74 -12.35 -28.76 -20.73
N ALA A 75 -11.22 -29.45 -20.48
CA ALA A 75 -10.15 -28.92 -19.64
C ALA A 75 -9.57 -27.62 -20.22
N PHE A 76 -9.38 -27.55 -21.54
CA PHE A 76 -8.87 -26.37 -22.24
C PHE A 76 -9.84 -25.18 -22.16
N ALA A 77 -11.15 -25.44 -22.21
CA ALA A 77 -12.16 -24.40 -22.00
C ALA A 77 -12.06 -23.74 -20.60
N GLY A 78 -11.41 -24.40 -19.65
CA GLY A 78 -11.11 -23.86 -18.32
C GLY A 78 -12.37 -23.69 -17.49
N PRO A 79 -13.05 -24.79 -17.10
CA PRO A 79 -14.23 -24.75 -16.27
C PRO A 79 -13.88 -24.21 -14.90
N ARG A 80 -14.67 -23.24 -14.42
CA ARG A 80 -14.42 -22.53 -13.17
C ARG A 80 -15.63 -22.70 -12.26
N TRP A 81 -15.37 -23.14 -11.03
CA TRP A 81 -16.40 -23.21 -9.98
C TRP A 81 -15.77 -23.23 -8.59
N GLY A 82 -16.57 -22.87 -7.60
CA GLY A 82 -16.14 -22.67 -6.23
C GLY A 82 -15.44 -21.33 -6.02
N ILE A 83 -15.51 -20.84 -4.79
CA ILE A 83 -14.95 -19.55 -4.39
C ILE A 83 -13.50 -19.80 -3.97
N GLU A 84 -12.55 -19.18 -4.66
CA GLU A 84 -11.18 -19.13 -4.18
C GLU A 84 -11.10 -18.03 -3.13
N ARG A 85 -10.91 -18.43 -1.87
CA ARG A 85 -10.71 -17.48 -0.77
C ARG A 85 -9.26 -17.01 -0.80
N THR A 86 -8.93 -16.12 -1.74
CA THR A 86 -7.67 -15.40 -1.67
C THR A 86 -7.75 -14.46 -0.47
N ILE A 87 -6.80 -14.56 0.45
CA ILE A 87 -6.66 -13.60 1.56
C ILE A 87 -6.08 -12.33 0.94
N VAL A 88 -6.93 -11.55 0.26
CA VAL A 88 -6.57 -10.21 -0.15
C VAL A 88 -6.53 -9.40 1.15
N ARG A 89 -5.35 -8.93 1.54
CA ARG A 89 -5.21 -7.89 2.58
C ARG A 89 -6.23 -6.82 2.24
N GLN A 90 -7.09 -6.45 3.19
CA GLN A 90 -8.07 -5.40 2.95
C GLN A 90 -7.30 -4.14 2.57
N PRO A 91 -7.42 -3.61 1.34
CA PRO A 91 -6.91 -2.27 1.08
C PRO A 91 -7.70 -1.32 1.97
N GLY A 92 -7.00 -0.55 2.80
CA GLY A 92 -7.58 0.60 3.47
C GLY A 92 -8.03 1.63 2.45
N ILE A 93 -8.91 2.54 2.86
CA ILE A 93 -9.27 3.70 2.05
C ILE A 93 -8.17 4.75 2.23
N ASP A 94 -7.86 5.45 1.15
CA ASP A 94 -7.05 6.67 1.18
C ASP A 94 -7.96 7.85 1.48
N VAL A 95 -7.86 8.37 2.71
CA VAL A 95 -8.70 9.45 3.21
C VAL A 95 -7.86 10.72 3.33
N VAL A 96 -8.25 11.79 2.63
CA VAL A 96 -7.66 13.12 2.84
C VAL A 96 -8.53 13.89 3.81
N LEU A 97 -7.99 14.24 4.97
CA LEU A 97 -8.64 15.10 5.96
C LEU A 97 -8.27 16.55 5.66
N ALA A 98 -9.23 17.34 5.21
CA ALA A 98 -9.11 18.78 5.07
C ALA A 98 -9.74 19.45 6.29
N LEU A 99 -8.90 20.01 7.16
CA LEU A 99 -9.29 20.59 8.44
C LEU A 99 -9.24 22.11 8.39
N ASP A 100 -10.35 22.75 8.71
CA ASP A 100 -10.42 24.21 8.83
C ASP A 100 -9.71 24.66 10.11
N ALA A 101 -8.73 25.53 9.95
CA ALA A 101 -7.96 26.17 11.01
C ALA A 101 -8.02 27.70 10.88
N SER A 102 -9.13 28.22 10.36
CA SER A 102 -9.43 29.65 10.40
C SER A 102 -9.78 30.13 11.82
N SER A 103 -9.77 31.46 12.05
CA SER A 103 -10.06 32.00 13.38
C SER A 103 -11.47 31.70 13.87
N SER A 104 -12.45 31.49 12.99
CA SER A 104 -13.84 31.16 13.37
C SER A 104 -13.94 29.83 14.10
N MET A 105 -13.00 28.91 13.86
CA MET A 105 -12.91 27.64 14.55
C MET A 105 -12.51 27.76 16.03
N LEU A 106 -12.09 28.95 16.51
CA LEU A 106 -11.87 29.21 17.94
C LEU A 106 -13.14 29.61 18.69
N ALA A 107 -14.27 29.79 17.99
CA ALA A 107 -15.55 30.08 18.62
C ALA A 107 -15.97 28.96 19.60
N ARG A 108 -16.65 29.35 20.68
CA ARG A 108 -16.99 28.46 21.82
C ARG A 108 -18.46 28.06 21.89
N ASP A 109 -19.16 28.09 20.76
CA ASP A 109 -20.50 27.50 20.62
C ASP A 109 -20.48 25.96 20.66
N GLU A 110 -19.32 25.36 20.39
CA GLU A 110 -19.02 23.97 20.75
C GLU A 110 -17.96 23.94 21.88
N THR A 111 -18.11 23.03 22.86
CA THR A 111 -17.17 22.93 23.99
C THR A 111 -15.98 22.00 23.68
N PRO A 112 -14.73 22.40 23.98
CA PRO A 112 -14.30 23.70 24.50
C PRO A 112 -14.27 24.83 23.45
N ASP A 113 -14.01 24.49 22.20
CA ASP A 113 -14.12 25.33 21.00
C ASP A 113 -14.28 24.42 19.76
N ARG A 114 -14.69 24.98 18.61
CA ARG A 114 -14.95 24.19 17.39
C ARG A 114 -13.70 23.42 16.92
N LEU A 115 -12.51 24.02 16.97
CA LEU A 115 -11.24 23.42 16.54
C LEU A 115 -10.89 22.22 17.43
N SER A 116 -10.90 22.40 18.75
CA SER A 116 -10.67 21.34 19.73
C SER A 116 -11.68 20.20 19.57
N ARG A 117 -12.94 20.53 19.28
CA ARG A 117 -13.97 19.54 19.02
C ARG A 117 -13.74 18.78 17.71
N MET A 118 -13.29 19.45 16.66
CA MET A 118 -12.87 18.83 15.41
C MET A 118 -11.68 17.89 15.62
N LYS A 119 -10.65 18.28 16.37
CA LYS A 119 -9.52 17.40 16.72
C LYS A 119 -9.99 16.10 17.39
N GLN A 120 -10.95 16.18 18.33
CA GLN A 120 -11.55 15.00 18.96
C GLN A 120 -12.29 14.10 17.96
N VAL A 121 -13.04 14.69 17.03
CA VAL A 121 -13.73 13.94 15.97
C VAL A 121 -12.73 13.22 15.07
N VAL A 122 -11.63 13.89 14.70
CA VAL A 122 -10.56 13.28 13.91
C VAL A 122 -9.90 12.13 14.68
N ALA A 123 -9.49 12.34 15.93
CA ALA A 123 -8.88 11.31 16.76
C ALA A 123 -9.77 10.06 16.86
N ARG A 124 -11.06 10.25 17.15
CA ARG A 124 -12.05 9.16 17.20
C ARG A 124 -12.25 8.48 15.84
N LEU A 125 -12.29 9.23 14.74
CA LEU A 125 -12.40 8.66 13.40
C LEU A 125 -11.22 7.73 13.09
N ARG A 126 -10.01 8.15 13.48
CA ARG A 126 -8.79 7.35 13.29
C ARG A 126 -8.80 6.07 14.12
N GLU A 127 -9.23 6.13 15.38
CA GLU A 127 -9.39 4.95 16.23
C GLU A 127 -10.39 3.94 15.64
N LEU A 128 -11.48 4.44 15.04
CA LEU A 128 -12.49 3.62 14.37
C LEU A 128 -12.04 3.03 13.02
N SER A 129 -10.97 3.58 12.43
CA SER A 129 -10.45 3.22 11.10
C SER A 129 -8.94 2.88 11.12
N PRO A 130 -8.49 1.87 11.88
CA PRO A 130 -7.07 1.57 12.07
C PRO A 130 -6.34 1.06 10.82
N ASN A 131 -7.07 0.63 9.79
CA ASN A 131 -6.50 0.11 8.54
C ASN A 131 -6.53 1.15 7.40
N ASP A 132 -7.14 2.32 7.61
CA ASP A 132 -7.17 3.39 6.60
C ASP A 132 -5.89 4.20 6.61
N ARG A 133 -5.57 4.78 5.46
CA ARG A 133 -4.44 5.69 5.32
C ARG A 133 -4.99 7.10 5.26
N PHE A 134 -4.42 7.99 6.07
CA PHE A 134 -4.88 9.36 6.15
C PHE A 134 -3.79 10.31 5.64
N ALA A 135 -4.20 11.30 4.85
CA ALA A 135 -3.44 12.51 4.60
C ALA A 135 -4.09 13.67 5.37
N LEU A 136 -3.30 14.67 5.73
CA LEU A 136 -3.76 15.81 6.51
C LEU A 136 -3.48 17.10 5.75
N ILE A 137 -4.51 17.89 5.56
CA ILE A 137 -4.47 19.24 4.99
C ILE A 137 -5.08 20.18 6.02
N ALA A 138 -4.38 21.24 6.36
CA ALA A 138 -4.94 22.35 7.13
C ALA A 138 -5.26 23.50 6.17
N PHE A 139 -6.39 24.17 6.36
CA PHE A 139 -6.75 25.31 5.52
C PHE A 139 -7.40 26.44 6.31
N ALA A 140 -7.22 27.65 5.78
CA ALA A 140 -7.91 28.87 6.15
C ALA A 140 -8.03 29.68 4.84
N GLY A 141 -7.46 30.88 4.73
CA GLY A 141 -7.39 31.61 3.44
C GLY A 141 -6.59 30.86 2.35
N ARG A 142 -5.66 29.99 2.76
CA ARG A 142 -4.92 29.05 1.90
C ARG A 142 -4.94 27.66 2.52
N SER A 143 -4.61 26.65 1.71
CA SER A 143 -4.47 25.26 2.14
C SER A 143 -3.00 24.83 2.14
N TYR A 144 -2.62 24.01 3.12
CA TYR A 144 -1.30 23.43 3.27
C TYR A 144 -1.39 21.94 3.58
N VAL A 145 -0.61 21.13 2.87
CA VAL A 145 -0.46 19.70 3.16
C VAL A 145 0.47 19.55 4.37
N LEU A 146 -0.08 19.09 5.49
CA LEU A 146 0.69 18.79 6.69
C LEU A 146 1.31 17.40 6.63
N THR A 147 0.58 16.43 6.07
CA THR A 147 1.08 15.05 5.95
C THR A 147 0.56 14.41 4.67
N PRO A 148 1.42 13.76 3.86
CA PRO A 148 1.00 12.87 2.78
C PRO A 148 0.20 11.66 3.30
N VAL A 149 -0.37 10.86 2.39
CA VAL A 149 -1.12 9.63 2.75
C VAL A 149 -0.21 8.68 3.54
N THR A 150 -0.54 8.41 4.80
CA THR A 150 0.22 7.53 5.68
C THR A 150 -0.68 6.66 6.57
N VAL A 151 -0.15 5.53 7.01
CA VAL A 151 -0.75 4.68 8.06
C VAL A 151 -0.26 5.04 9.46
N ASP A 152 0.78 5.86 9.57
CA ASP A 152 1.43 6.17 10.84
C ASP A 152 0.53 7.04 11.71
N ALA A 153 0.06 6.46 12.82
CA ALA A 153 -0.79 7.18 13.74
C ALA A 153 -0.11 8.19 14.61
N GLY A 154 1.11 7.92 15.06
CA GLY A 154 1.85 8.88 15.87
C GLY A 154 2.15 10.15 15.07
N ALA A 155 2.52 10.01 13.80
CA ALA A 155 2.81 11.16 12.95
C ALA A 155 1.59 12.09 12.79
N LEU A 156 0.43 11.53 12.47
CA LEU A 156 -0.81 12.30 12.28
C LEU A 156 -1.27 12.96 13.58
N ASP A 157 -1.19 12.26 14.71
CA ASP A 157 -1.60 12.80 16.02
C ASP A 157 -0.74 14.00 16.40
N LEU A 158 0.58 13.94 16.14
CA LEU A 158 1.48 15.09 16.35
C LEU A 158 1.05 16.34 15.56
N PHE A 159 0.62 16.19 14.30
CA PHE A 159 0.16 17.33 13.49
C PHE A 159 -1.21 17.85 13.92
N ILE A 160 -2.13 16.95 14.30
CA ILE A 160 -3.47 17.33 14.77
C ILE A 160 -3.39 18.06 16.11
N ASP A 161 -2.59 17.55 17.05
CA ASP A 161 -2.45 18.15 18.38
C ASP A 161 -1.89 19.58 18.29
N ASN A 162 -0.89 19.78 17.42
CA ASN A 162 -0.25 21.09 17.19
C ASN A 162 -0.96 21.97 16.15
N LEU A 163 -2.12 21.55 15.62
CA LEU A 163 -2.87 22.38 14.67
C LEU A 163 -3.42 23.62 15.37
N ASP A 164 -2.97 24.80 14.96
CA ASP A 164 -3.37 26.09 15.53
C ASP A 164 -3.64 27.10 14.41
N PRO A 165 -4.65 27.98 14.53
CA PRO A 165 -4.95 28.99 13.50
C PRO A 165 -3.81 29.96 13.21
N THR A 166 -2.91 30.19 14.17
CA THR A 166 -1.71 31.03 13.97
C THR A 166 -0.71 30.41 13.00
N VAL A 167 -0.70 29.09 12.85
CA VAL A 167 0.22 28.35 11.97
C VAL A 167 -0.12 28.56 10.48
N VAL A 168 -1.40 28.78 10.15
CA VAL A 168 -1.85 28.94 8.76
C VAL A 168 -1.56 30.35 8.22
N GLY A 169 -1.32 31.32 9.11
CA GLY A 169 -0.76 32.65 8.81
C GLY A 169 -1.62 33.59 7.94
N GLN A 170 -2.71 33.09 7.34
CA GLN A 170 -3.63 33.86 6.52
C GLN A 170 -5.08 33.70 6.99
N SER A 171 -5.72 34.85 7.25
CA SER A 171 -7.14 34.93 7.56
C SER A 171 -8.01 34.57 6.35
N GLY A 172 -9.20 34.05 6.61
CA GLY A 172 -10.16 33.59 5.61
C GLY A 172 -10.42 32.09 5.72
N SER A 173 -11.32 31.57 4.88
CA SER A 173 -11.58 30.14 4.70
C SER A 173 -11.82 29.86 3.22
N SER A 174 -11.09 28.88 2.65
CA SER A 174 -11.23 28.44 1.27
C SER A 174 -11.32 26.92 1.20
N VAL A 175 -12.55 26.43 1.14
CA VAL A 175 -12.86 25.01 0.99
C VAL A 175 -12.47 24.54 -0.42
N SER A 176 -12.67 25.38 -1.44
CA SER A 176 -12.27 25.08 -2.82
C SER A 176 -10.77 24.77 -2.95
N SER A 177 -9.92 25.59 -2.30
CA SER A 177 -8.48 25.40 -2.22
C SER A 177 -8.11 24.06 -1.56
N ALA A 178 -8.74 23.73 -0.44
CA ALA A 178 -8.50 22.48 0.28
C ALA A 178 -8.89 21.25 -0.55
N ILE A 179 -10.05 21.27 -1.23
CA ILE A 179 -10.49 20.18 -2.10
C ILE A 179 -9.56 20.05 -3.31
N SER A 180 -9.14 21.17 -3.90
CA SER A 180 -8.21 21.16 -5.03
C SER A 180 -6.85 20.53 -4.66
N GLN A 181 -6.34 20.86 -3.47
CA GLN A 181 -5.09 20.32 -2.95
C GLN A 181 -5.23 18.83 -2.59
N ALA A 182 -6.37 18.42 -2.03
CA ALA A 182 -6.70 17.02 -1.79
C ALA A 182 -6.76 16.20 -3.09
N ASN A 183 -7.39 16.74 -4.15
CA ASN A 183 -7.42 16.13 -5.47
C ASN A 183 -6.01 15.88 -6.03
N ASN A 184 -5.10 16.85 -5.87
CA ASN A 184 -3.73 16.73 -6.35
C ASN A 184 -2.95 15.66 -5.55
N LEU A 185 -3.17 15.60 -4.23
CA LEU A 185 -2.55 14.61 -3.35
C LEU A 185 -3.01 13.18 -3.71
N LEU A 186 -4.32 13.01 -3.96
CA LEU A 186 -4.89 11.73 -4.40
C LEU A 186 -4.44 11.32 -5.80
N ALA A 187 -4.22 12.27 -6.71
CA ALA A 187 -3.74 11.99 -8.07
C ALA A 187 -2.31 11.43 -8.10
N VAL A 188 -1.45 11.83 -7.17
CA VAL A 188 -0.07 11.32 -7.03
C VAL A 188 -0.05 9.91 -6.44
N SER A 189 -1.08 9.54 -5.67
CA SER A 189 -1.18 8.18 -5.12
C SER A 189 -1.48 7.17 -6.24
N SER A 190 -0.54 6.27 -6.51
CA SER A 190 -0.67 5.18 -7.50
C SER A 190 -1.52 4.00 -6.98
N SER A 191 -2.27 4.22 -5.91
CA SER A 191 -3.02 3.19 -5.21
C SER A 191 -4.35 2.93 -5.90
N GLU A 192 -4.67 1.66 -6.16
CA GLU A 192 -6.02 1.20 -6.54
C GLU A 192 -7.02 1.25 -5.37
N ALA A 193 -6.61 1.77 -4.21
CA ALA A 193 -7.49 1.98 -3.07
C ALA A 193 -8.59 2.99 -3.41
N GLU A 194 -9.73 2.80 -2.76
CA GLU A 194 -10.79 3.79 -2.72
C GLU A 194 -10.29 5.08 -2.07
N ARG A 195 -10.90 6.19 -2.47
CA ARG A 195 -10.45 7.53 -2.12
C ARG A 195 -11.62 8.31 -1.54
N ALA A 196 -11.37 9.03 -0.46
CA ALA A 196 -12.33 9.94 0.13
C ALA A 196 -11.65 11.24 0.55
N ILE A 197 -12.36 12.34 0.42
CA ILE A 197 -11.96 13.64 0.95
C ILE A 197 -12.95 13.97 2.06
N VAL A 198 -12.47 14.22 3.27
CA VAL A 198 -13.30 14.63 4.41
C VAL A 198 -12.96 16.07 4.74
N VAL A 199 -13.86 16.99 4.44
CA VAL A 199 -13.73 18.42 4.78
C VAL A 199 -14.43 18.66 6.11
N MET A 200 -13.73 19.28 7.07
CA MET A 200 -14.25 19.62 8.39
C MET A 200 -14.15 21.14 8.56
N SER A 201 -15.29 21.83 8.68
CA SER A 201 -15.36 23.30 8.71
C SER A 201 -16.70 23.76 9.29
N ASP A 202 -16.77 25.03 9.68
CA ASP A 202 -18.03 25.72 9.95
C ASP A 202 -18.73 26.24 8.68
N GLY A 203 -18.09 26.07 7.51
CA GLY A 203 -18.64 26.44 6.20
C GLY A 203 -18.74 27.96 5.99
N GLU A 204 -18.19 28.76 6.90
CA GLU A 204 -18.17 30.22 6.81
C GLU A 204 -17.09 30.65 5.81
N GLY A 205 -17.45 30.62 4.52
CA GLY A 205 -16.58 31.01 3.41
C GLY A 205 -16.97 32.36 2.81
N PHE A 206 -15.97 33.15 2.42
CA PHE A 206 -16.15 34.34 1.60
C PHE A 206 -15.98 34.03 0.09
N GLU A 207 -15.86 32.76 -0.26
CA GLU A 207 -15.70 32.30 -1.62
C GLU A 207 -17.05 32.01 -2.30
N GLU A 208 -17.09 32.24 -3.61
CA GLU A 208 -18.24 31.87 -4.45
C GLU A 208 -18.48 30.35 -4.37
N PRO A 209 -19.69 29.88 -3.98
CA PRO A 209 -19.97 28.46 -3.80
C PRO A 209 -19.66 27.59 -5.03
N GLY A 210 -19.74 28.18 -6.23
CA GLY A 210 -19.42 27.52 -7.48
C GLY A 210 -18.00 26.95 -7.56
N ALA A 211 -17.02 27.57 -6.90
CA ALA A 211 -15.63 27.11 -6.92
C ALA A 211 -15.45 25.78 -6.14
N ALA A 212 -16.02 25.69 -4.93
CA ALA A 212 -15.96 24.48 -4.12
C ALA A 212 -16.74 23.33 -4.78
N VAL A 213 -17.89 23.63 -5.37
CA VAL A 213 -18.71 22.67 -6.13
C VAL A 213 -17.96 22.11 -7.35
N ALA A 214 -17.25 22.97 -8.08
CA ALA A 214 -16.46 22.54 -9.25
C ALA A 214 -15.33 21.58 -8.85
N GLU A 215 -14.59 21.90 -7.78
CA GLU A 215 -13.51 21.04 -7.27
C GLU A 215 -14.03 19.73 -6.66
N ALA A 216 -15.18 19.75 -5.99
CA ALA A 216 -15.84 18.54 -5.51
C ALA A 216 -16.32 17.65 -6.65
N SER A 217 -16.87 18.22 -7.72
CA SER A 217 -17.23 17.47 -8.93
C SER A 217 -16.01 16.86 -9.60
N ARG A 218 -14.87 17.57 -9.60
CA ARG A 218 -13.58 17.03 -10.07
C ARG A 218 -13.13 15.83 -9.23
N ALA A 219 -13.26 15.90 -7.91
CA ALA A 219 -12.96 14.79 -7.01
C ALA A 219 -13.78 13.54 -7.36
N ALA A 220 -15.09 13.70 -7.58
CA ALA A 220 -15.98 12.60 -7.97
C ALA A 220 -15.56 11.95 -9.30
N LYS A 221 -15.12 12.75 -10.29
CA LYS A 221 -14.59 12.24 -11.56
C LYS A 221 -13.28 11.45 -11.39
N LEU A 222 -12.48 11.79 -10.38
CA LEU A 222 -11.26 11.07 -10.00
C LEU A 222 -11.54 9.82 -9.13
N GLY A 223 -12.82 9.49 -8.89
CA GLY A 223 -13.22 8.35 -8.08
C GLY A 223 -13.11 8.60 -6.57
N ALA A 224 -13.01 9.86 -6.14
CA ALA A 224 -12.99 10.23 -4.73
C ALA A 224 -14.36 10.78 -4.28
N SER A 225 -14.89 10.27 -3.17
CA SER A 225 -16.13 10.78 -2.56
C SER A 225 -15.81 11.95 -1.61
N VAL A 226 -16.56 13.05 -1.70
CA VAL A 226 -16.38 14.22 -0.83
C VAL A 226 -17.39 14.22 0.32
N ILE A 227 -16.89 14.03 1.53
CA ILE A 227 -17.67 14.04 2.77
C ILE A 227 -17.40 15.38 3.45
N THR A 228 -18.45 16.07 3.90
CA THR A 228 -18.31 17.34 4.62
C THR A 228 -18.88 17.20 6.03
N VAL A 229 -18.20 17.79 7.01
CA VAL A 229 -18.58 17.72 8.43
C VAL A 229 -18.66 19.15 8.97
N GLY A 230 -19.84 19.52 9.44
CA GLY A 230 -20.12 20.83 10.01
C GLY A 230 -19.67 20.98 11.47
N PHE A 231 -19.25 22.18 11.82
CA PHE A 231 -18.95 22.62 13.20
C PHE A 231 -19.60 23.96 13.51
N GLY A 232 -20.06 24.14 14.75
CA GLY A 232 -20.68 25.38 15.22
C GLY A 232 -22.20 25.42 15.12
N THR A 233 -22.78 26.58 15.43
CA THR A 233 -24.22 26.83 15.44
C THR A 233 -24.60 27.99 14.53
N THR A 234 -25.84 27.98 14.04
CA THR A 234 -26.40 29.04 13.18
C THR A 234 -26.66 30.34 13.93
N THR A 235 -26.84 30.29 15.26
CA THR A 235 -26.91 31.50 16.11
C THR A 235 -25.56 32.23 16.14
N GLY A 236 -24.47 31.47 16.02
CA GLY A 236 -23.10 31.93 16.07
C GLY A 236 -22.59 32.22 17.47
N ALA A 237 -21.28 32.49 17.56
CA ALA A 237 -20.59 32.87 18.78
C ALA A 237 -19.42 33.83 18.50
N THR A 238 -18.97 34.52 19.54
CA THR A 238 -17.80 35.40 19.46
C THR A 238 -16.51 34.59 19.44
N ILE A 239 -15.48 35.13 18.79
CA ILE A 239 -14.17 34.49 18.66
C ILE A 239 -13.25 35.04 19.75
N PRO A 240 -12.78 34.23 20.71
CA PRO A 240 -11.83 34.67 21.71
C PRO A 240 -10.44 34.84 21.08
N VAL A 241 -9.75 35.92 21.43
CA VAL A 241 -8.36 36.20 21.04
C VAL A 241 -7.58 36.51 22.30
N THR A 242 -6.35 35.99 22.41
CA THR A 242 -5.49 36.31 23.56
C THR A 242 -4.50 37.39 23.14
N GLU A 243 -4.67 38.60 23.66
CA GLU A 243 -3.76 39.72 23.44
C GLU A 243 -3.08 40.08 24.76
N ARG A 244 -1.73 40.06 24.78
CA ARG A 244 -0.92 40.39 25.97
C ARG A 244 -1.32 39.61 27.24
N GLY A 245 -1.75 38.36 27.08
CA GLY A 245 -2.18 37.49 28.18
C GLY A 245 -3.61 37.72 28.67
N VAL A 246 -4.36 38.64 28.05
CA VAL A 246 -5.78 38.89 28.34
C VAL A 246 -6.62 38.31 27.21
N VAL A 247 -7.66 37.54 27.57
CA VAL A 247 -8.63 37.02 26.61
C VAL A 247 -9.65 38.13 26.30
N THR A 248 -9.65 38.61 25.07
CA THR A 248 -10.61 39.57 24.53
C THR A 248 -11.39 38.93 23.39
N GLU A 249 -12.40 39.63 22.88
CA GLU A 249 -13.14 39.19 21.70
C GLU A 249 -12.54 39.79 20.43
N LYS A 250 -12.50 39.00 19.35
CA LYS A 250 -12.08 39.47 18.03
C LYS A 250 -12.98 40.61 17.59
N ARG A 251 -12.37 41.71 17.16
CA ARG A 251 -13.07 42.86 16.60
C ARG A 251 -12.70 43.03 15.12
N ASP A 252 -13.63 43.58 14.35
CA ASP A 252 -13.40 43.96 12.96
C ASP A 252 -12.66 45.31 12.86
N GLY A 253 -12.36 45.75 11.64
CA GLY A 253 -11.71 47.04 11.39
C GLY A 253 -12.52 48.27 11.84
N GLY A 254 -13.83 48.10 12.11
CA GLY A 254 -14.71 49.12 12.66
C GLY A 254 -14.85 49.06 14.18
N GLY A 255 -14.18 48.12 14.86
CA GLY A 255 -14.23 47.94 16.31
C GLY A 255 -15.45 47.16 16.82
N ALA A 256 -16.31 46.65 15.95
CA ALA A 256 -17.43 45.80 16.33
C ALA A 256 -16.97 44.36 16.61
N VAL A 257 -17.65 43.67 17.52
CA VAL A 257 -17.32 42.28 17.87
C VAL A 257 -17.73 41.36 16.72
N VAL A 258 -16.81 40.49 16.29
CA VAL A 258 -17.04 39.51 15.23
C VAL A 258 -17.83 38.32 15.79
N ILE A 259 -18.98 38.04 15.20
CA ILE A 259 -19.80 36.87 15.48
C ILE A 259 -19.69 35.92 14.29
N SER A 260 -19.08 34.75 14.51
CA SER A 260 -18.97 33.70 13.49
C SER A 260 -20.19 32.79 13.53
N ARG A 261 -20.77 32.49 12.37
CA ARG A 261 -21.95 31.62 12.23
C ARG A 261 -21.65 30.41 11.37
N TYR A 262 -22.18 29.27 11.78
CA TYR A 262 -22.20 28.06 10.96
C TYR A 262 -23.05 28.26 9.70
N SER A 263 -22.47 27.98 8.53
CA SER A 263 -23.16 28.06 7.23
C SER A 263 -23.11 26.71 6.51
N PRO A 264 -24.23 25.96 6.46
CA PRO A 264 -24.23 24.61 5.90
C PRO A 264 -24.24 24.56 4.36
N ASP A 265 -24.59 25.66 3.69
CA ASP A 265 -24.96 25.62 2.26
C ASP A 265 -23.78 25.27 1.36
N LEU A 266 -22.60 25.86 1.63
CA LEU A 266 -21.36 25.53 0.92
C LEU A 266 -20.97 24.06 1.11
N LEU A 267 -21.02 23.57 2.36
CA LEU A 267 -20.64 22.20 2.71
C LEU A 267 -21.61 21.17 2.13
N ARG A 268 -22.90 21.48 2.09
CA ARG A 268 -23.92 20.61 1.50
C ARG A 268 -23.75 20.53 -0.02
N ALA A 269 -23.60 21.69 -0.68
CA ALA A 269 -23.39 21.75 -2.13
C ALA A 269 -22.11 21.00 -2.56
N ALA A 270 -21.02 21.14 -1.80
CA ALA A 270 -19.77 20.42 -2.06
C ALA A 270 -19.93 18.90 -1.89
N ALA A 271 -20.59 18.43 -0.83
CA ALA A 271 -20.83 16.99 -0.63
C ALA A 271 -21.70 16.37 -1.73
N GLU A 272 -22.76 17.07 -2.15
CA GLU A 272 -23.65 16.62 -3.23
C GLU A 272 -22.89 16.52 -4.57
N ALA A 273 -22.14 17.57 -4.92
CA ALA A 273 -21.34 17.59 -6.14
C ALA A 273 -20.23 16.52 -6.16
N GLY A 274 -19.67 16.22 -5.00
CA GLY A 274 -18.64 15.19 -4.80
C GLY A 274 -19.16 13.78 -4.60
N ARG A 275 -20.46 13.52 -4.80
CA ARG A 275 -21.11 12.20 -4.58
C ARG A 275 -20.79 11.61 -3.20
N GLY A 276 -20.78 12.45 -2.17
CA GLY A 276 -20.56 12.01 -0.80
C GLY A 276 -21.71 12.37 0.10
N THR A 277 -21.41 12.69 1.35
CA THR A 277 -22.41 12.88 2.39
C THR A 277 -22.05 14.07 3.25
N PHE A 278 -23.06 14.88 3.56
CA PHE A 278 -22.96 15.98 4.50
C PHE A 278 -23.33 15.48 5.91
N VAL A 279 -22.46 15.72 6.88
CA VAL A 279 -22.66 15.38 8.29
C VAL A 279 -22.83 16.67 9.08
N PRO A 280 -24.03 16.94 9.62
CA PRO A 280 -24.30 18.18 10.32
C PRO A 280 -23.69 18.21 11.74
N PRO A 281 -23.48 19.40 12.35
CA PRO A 281 -22.92 19.54 13.70
C PRO A 281 -23.70 18.80 14.79
N GLU A 282 -25.03 18.70 14.61
CA GLU A 282 -25.97 18.07 15.56
C GLU A 282 -25.88 16.53 15.55
N ALA A 283 -25.12 15.93 14.63
CA ALA A 283 -24.95 14.49 14.57
C ALA A 283 -24.30 13.97 15.88
N PRO A 284 -24.90 12.96 16.53
CA PRO A 284 -24.47 12.51 17.87
C PRO A 284 -23.04 11.96 17.88
N ASP A 285 -22.62 11.31 16.79
CA ASP A 285 -21.26 10.84 16.60
C ASP A 285 -20.81 11.08 15.14
N ARG A 286 -20.25 12.26 14.91
CA ARG A 286 -19.70 12.67 13.60
C ARG A 286 -18.63 11.71 13.09
N ALA A 287 -17.77 11.19 13.97
CA ALA A 287 -16.70 10.27 13.60
C ALA A 287 -17.29 8.92 13.11
N ALA A 288 -18.28 8.37 13.82
CA ALA A 288 -18.94 7.14 13.40
C ALA A 288 -19.74 7.33 12.10
N ALA A 289 -20.37 8.49 11.89
CA ALA A 289 -21.07 8.82 10.65
C ALA A 289 -20.11 8.82 9.45
N VAL A 290 -18.97 9.51 9.55
CA VAL A 290 -17.93 9.48 8.50
C VAL A 290 -17.43 8.05 8.27
N ARG A 291 -17.11 7.31 9.34
CA ARG A 291 -16.67 5.90 9.24
C ARG A 291 -17.70 5.02 8.55
N GLU A 292 -19.00 5.23 8.78
CA GLU A 292 -20.05 4.48 8.10
C GLU A 292 -20.08 4.76 6.60
N VAL A 293 -19.97 6.03 6.19
CA VAL A 293 -19.87 6.41 4.78
C VAL A 293 -18.65 5.75 4.13
N LEU A 294 -17.49 5.83 4.78
CA LEU A 294 -16.27 5.15 4.33
C LEU A 294 -16.48 3.62 4.21
N ALA A 295 -17.15 2.98 5.16
CA ALA A 295 -17.42 1.54 5.12
C ALA A 295 -18.36 1.12 3.97
N ARG A 296 -19.30 1.98 3.57
CA ARG A 296 -20.19 1.75 2.41
C ARG A 296 -19.40 1.75 1.11
N LEU A 297 -18.50 2.74 0.92
CA LEU A 297 -17.60 2.80 -0.22
C LEU A 297 -16.84 1.47 -0.38
N ARG A 298 -16.26 0.95 0.72
CA ARG A 298 -15.50 -0.32 0.71
C ARG A 298 -16.31 -1.52 0.22
N THR A 299 -17.62 -1.49 0.43
CA THR A 299 -18.50 -2.64 0.19
C THR A 299 -19.01 -2.65 -1.25
N GLU A 300 -19.32 -1.47 -1.80
CA GLU A 300 -19.81 -1.33 -3.17
C GLU A 300 -18.77 -1.82 -4.19
N GLN A 301 -17.50 -1.41 -4.06
CA GLN A 301 -16.46 -1.82 -5.01
C GLN A 301 -16.06 -3.30 -4.86
N ARG A 302 -16.11 -3.85 -3.64
CA ARG A 302 -15.94 -5.28 -3.41
C ARG A 302 -16.96 -6.12 -4.17
N SER A 303 -18.19 -5.64 -4.32
CA SER A 303 -19.22 -6.37 -5.08
C SER A 303 -18.86 -6.44 -6.58
N LEU A 304 -18.23 -5.39 -7.12
CA LEU A 304 -17.72 -5.33 -8.49
C LEU A 304 -16.52 -6.27 -8.69
N SER A 305 -15.55 -6.28 -7.77
CA SER A 305 -14.37 -7.14 -7.87
C SER A 305 -14.64 -8.62 -7.54
N ARG A 306 -15.68 -8.93 -6.74
CA ARG A 306 -16.05 -10.32 -6.38
C ARG A 306 -16.57 -11.12 -7.59
N GLY A 307 -16.91 -10.47 -8.70
CA GLY A 307 -17.35 -11.09 -9.94
C GLY A 307 -16.34 -12.05 -10.60
N SER A 308 -15.04 -12.01 -10.25
CA SER A 308 -13.97 -12.68 -10.99
C SER A 308 -13.27 -13.85 -10.29
N ASN A 309 -13.52 -14.11 -9.00
CA ASN A 309 -12.78 -15.11 -8.21
C ASN A 309 -13.42 -16.52 -8.22
N LEU A 310 -13.78 -17.04 -9.40
CA LEU A 310 -14.06 -18.47 -9.56
C LEU A 310 -12.73 -19.22 -9.74
N ALA A 311 -12.48 -20.20 -8.88
CA ALA A 311 -11.32 -21.07 -8.97
C ALA A 311 -11.35 -21.85 -10.29
N ASN A 312 -10.23 -21.92 -11.00
CA ASN A 312 -10.13 -22.74 -12.20
C ASN A 312 -10.00 -24.24 -11.82
N ARG A 313 -10.84 -25.09 -12.41
CA ARG A 313 -11.03 -26.50 -12.03
C ARG A 313 -10.77 -27.48 -13.17
N PHE A 314 -10.04 -27.04 -14.21
CA PHE A 314 -9.65 -27.87 -15.36
C PHE A 314 -9.01 -29.21 -15.01
N GLN A 315 -8.38 -29.32 -13.82
CA GLN A 315 -7.73 -30.55 -13.32
C GLN A 315 -8.67 -31.76 -13.29
N PHE A 316 -9.95 -31.57 -12.95
CA PHE A 316 -10.92 -32.67 -12.89
C PHE A 316 -11.20 -33.30 -14.26
N PHE A 317 -10.96 -32.57 -15.36
CA PHE A 317 -11.13 -33.06 -16.72
C PHE A 317 -9.80 -33.49 -17.34
N LEU A 318 -8.71 -32.80 -17.01
CA LEU A 318 -7.38 -33.11 -17.52
C LEU A 318 -6.86 -34.48 -17.03
N ILE A 319 -7.01 -34.79 -15.74
CA ILE A 319 -6.47 -36.04 -15.16
C ILE A 319 -7.12 -37.28 -15.77
N PRO A 320 -8.46 -37.40 -15.86
CA PRO A 320 -9.09 -38.56 -16.51
C PRO A 320 -8.75 -38.65 -18.01
N ALA A 321 -8.57 -37.52 -18.70
CA ALA A 321 -8.19 -37.54 -20.11
C ALA A 321 -6.79 -38.13 -20.34
N LEU A 322 -5.82 -37.72 -19.51
CA LEU A 322 -4.47 -38.28 -19.54
C LEU A 322 -4.47 -39.76 -19.14
N ALA A 323 -5.26 -40.15 -18.14
CA ALA A 323 -5.40 -41.54 -17.73
C ALA A 323 -5.94 -42.43 -18.87
N LEU A 324 -6.92 -41.95 -19.64
CA LEU A 324 -7.45 -42.67 -20.81
C LEU A 324 -6.41 -42.83 -21.93
N LEU A 325 -5.57 -41.82 -22.18
CA LEU A 325 -4.49 -41.90 -23.17
C LEU A 325 -3.42 -42.90 -22.74
N VAL A 326 -3.01 -42.86 -21.47
CA VAL A 326 -2.06 -43.83 -20.88
C VAL A 326 -2.64 -45.25 -20.93
N LEU A 327 -3.92 -45.42 -20.62
CA LEU A 327 -4.59 -46.72 -20.73
C LEU A 327 -4.60 -47.22 -22.19
N ASP A 328 -4.79 -46.33 -23.17
CA ASP A 328 -4.76 -46.72 -24.59
C ASP A 328 -3.36 -47.17 -25.04
N THR A 329 -2.27 -46.57 -24.54
CA THR A 329 -0.91 -47.01 -24.88
C THR A 329 -0.62 -48.40 -24.32
N PHE A 330 -1.01 -48.69 -23.08
CA PHE A 330 -0.85 -50.02 -22.46
C PHE A 330 -1.71 -51.11 -23.12
N LEU A 331 -2.95 -50.79 -23.49
CA LEU A 331 -3.83 -51.75 -24.16
C LEU A 331 -3.45 -51.97 -25.63
N SER A 332 -2.86 -50.96 -26.28
CA SER A 332 -2.37 -51.08 -27.66
C SER A 332 -1.08 -51.89 -27.74
N SER A 333 -0.18 -51.79 -26.74
CA SER A 333 1.08 -52.54 -26.71
C SER A 333 0.87 -54.04 -26.47
N ARG A 334 -0.11 -54.44 -25.65
CA ARG A 334 -0.44 -55.87 -25.41
C ARG A 334 -0.92 -56.62 -26.66
N ARG A 335 -1.32 -55.93 -27.73
CA ARG A 335 -1.73 -56.53 -29.02
C ARG A 335 -0.61 -56.66 -30.06
N GLY A 336 0.61 -56.26 -29.76
CA GLY A 336 1.76 -56.42 -30.67
C GLY A 336 2.88 -57.19 -30.01
N ARG A 337 2.99 -58.50 -30.24
CA ARG A 337 4.17 -59.25 -29.81
C ARG A 337 5.36 -58.82 -30.70
N ARG A 338 6.40 -58.27 -30.05
CA ARG A 338 7.74 -57.93 -30.55
C ARG A 338 7.81 -57.03 -31.80
N ARG A 339 7.79 -55.71 -31.60
CA ARG A 339 8.65 -54.78 -32.36
C ARG A 339 9.39 -53.88 -31.37
N GLY A 340 10.69 -53.71 -31.62
CA GLY A 340 11.70 -53.23 -30.71
C GLY A 340 11.35 -51.99 -29.90
N THR A 341 11.88 -51.99 -28.68
CA THR A 341 11.90 -50.92 -27.69
C THR A 341 12.54 -49.65 -28.25
N SER A 342 11.74 -48.73 -28.80
CA SER A 342 12.19 -47.33 -29.00
C SER A 342 11.08 -46.29 -28.91
N ALA A 343 9.81 -46.65 -29.17
CA ALA A 343 8.67 -45.72 -29.05
C ALA A 343 8.00 -45.72 -27.65
N LEU A 344 8.23 -46.77 -26.86
CA LEU A 344 7.69 -46.91 -25.50
C LEU A 344 8.37 -45.96 -24.51
N SER A 345 9.67 -45.70 -24.68
CA SER A 345 10.46 -44.82 -23.81
C SER A 345 10.19 -43.35 -24.08
N THR A 346 9.84 -42.93 -25.29
CA THR A 346 9.63 -41.51 -25.62
C THR A 346 8.23 -41.02 -25.24
N THR A 347 7.18 -41.81 -25.46
CA THR A 347 5.80 -41.40 -25.18
C THR A 347 5.38 -41.59 -23.72
N ALA A 348 5.82 -42.67 -23.06
CA ALA A 348 5.58 -42.88 -21.63
C ALA A 348 6.41 -41.91 -20.77
N SER A 349 7.64 -41.61 -21.16
CA SER A 349 8.46 -40.60 -20.47
C SER A 349 7.94 -39.18 -20.69
N ALA A 350 7.44 -38.83 -21.88
CA ALA A 350 6.80 -37.54 -22.10
C ALA A 350 5.52 -37.36 -21.25
N ALA A 351 4.70 -38.40 -21.11
CA ALA A 351 3.51 -38.37 -20.27
C ALA A 351 3.84 -38.38 -18.76
N ALA A 352 4.87 -39.11 -18.34
CA ALA A 352 5.36 -39.10 -16.96
C ALA A 352 6.03 -37.77 -16.61
N VAL A 353 6.76 -37.15 -17.54
CA VAL A 353 7.34 -35.80 -17.41
C VAL A 353 6.23 -34.74 -17.38
N LEU A 354 5.15 -34.88 -18.16
CA LEU A 354 3.99 -33.98 -18.06
C LEU A 354 3.17 -34.16 -16.77
N LEU A 355 3.05 -35.39 -16.25
CA LEU A 355 2.47 -35.68 -14.93
C LEU A 355 3.36 -35.17 -13.79
N LEU A 356 4.69 -35.24 -13.95
CA LEU A 356 5.65 -34.62 -13.05
C LEU A 356 5.60 -33.10 -13.14
N ILE A 357 5.46 -32.48 -14.32
CA ILE A 357 5.35 -31.02 -14.44
C ILE A 357 3.98 -30.52 -13.93
N ALA A 358 2.88 -31.23 -14.22
CA ALA A 358 1.55 -30.90 -13.70
C ALA A 358 1.39 -31.21 -12.19
N GLY A 359 2.16 -32.17 -11.66
CA GLY A 359 2.30 -32.43 -10.22
C GLY A 359 3.29 -31.49 -9.52
N CYS A 360 4.34 -31.06 -10.21
CA CYS A 360 5.39 -30.16 -9.68
C CYS A 360 4.99 -28.69 -9.72
N THR A 361 3.94 -28.29 -10.43
CA THR A 361 3.32 -26.97 -10.20
C THR A 361 2.60 -26.89 -8.84
N ARG A 362 2.57 -27.98 -8.05
CA ARG A 362 2.26 -27.97 -6.61
C ARG A 362 3.47 -28.15 -5.69
N ALA A 363 4.69 -28.18 -6.23
CA ALA A 363 5.93 -28.33 -5.46
C ALA A 363 6.77 -27.05 -5.35
N SER A 364 6.24 -25.88 -5.72
CA SER A 364 6.54 -24.66 -4.96
C SER A 364 5.71 -24.68 -3.69
N GLY A 365 5.96 -25.69 -2.86
CA GLY A 365 5.68 -25.55 -1.45
C GLY A 365 6.58 -24.44 -0.95
N LEU A 366 6.11 -23.18 -1.04
CA LEU A 366 6.34 -22.23 0.05
C LEU A 366 6.17 -23.08 1.29
N ASP A 367 7.19 -23.16 2.13
CA ASP A 367 7.13 -23.95 3.35
C ASP A 367 5.98 -23.37 4.17
N ARG A 368 4.77 -23.92 3.97
CA ARG A 368 3.52 -23.40 4.52
C ARG A 368 3.60 -23.46 6.04
N THR A 369 4.50 -24.27 6.57
CA THR A 369 4.87 -24.34 7.98
C THR A 369 5.67 -23.11 8.37
N ALA A 370 6.76 -22.77 7.67
CA ALA A 370 7.54 -21.56 7.93
C ALA A 370 6.72 -20.27 7.77
N ALA A 371 5.89 -20.16 6.72
CA ALA A 371 5.01 -19.00 6.55
C ALA A 371 3.96 -18.90 7.67
N ARG A 372 3.42 -20.02 8.17
CA ARG A 372 2.54 -20.04 9.35
C ARG A 372 3.28 -19.63 10.62
N ILE A 373 4.51 -20.09 10.81
CA ILE A 373 5.35 -19.70 11.96
C ILE A 373 5.64 -18.19 11.90
N TYR A 374 6.02 -17.66 10.74
CA TYR A 374 6.21 -16.23 10.52
C TYR A 374 4.93 -15.44 10.86
N ASN A 375 3.78 -15.83 10.29
CA ASN A 375 2.49 -15.15 10.55
C ASN A 375 2.10 -15.20 12.03
N ARG A 376 2.44 -16.29 12.75
CA ARG A 376 2.24 -16.38 14.19
C ARG A 376 3.16 -15.41 14.92
N GLY A 377 4.44 -15.34 14.55
CA GLY A 377 5.41 -14.41 15.14
C GLY A 377 5.01 -12.95 14.97
N THR A 378 4.53 -12.57 13.78
CA THR A 378 4.03 -11.21 13.51
C THR A 378 2.73 -10.89 14.23
N ALA A 379 1.81 -11.85 14.34
CA ALA A 379 0.59 -11.67 15.13
C ALA A 379 0.88 -11.49 16.62
N ILE A 380 1.92 -12.15 17.16
CA ILE A 380 2.39 -11.91 18.52
C ILE A 380 2.94 -10.50 18.62
N LEU A 381 3.85 -10.10 17.70
CA LEU A 381 4.48 -8.78 17.65
C LEU A 381 3.49 -7.60 17.63
N ALA A 382 2.30 -7.79 17.06
CA ALA A 382 1.25 -6.78 17.01
C ALA A 382 0.56 -6.49 18.37
N LYS A 383 0.74 -7.35 19.38
CA LYS A 383 0.19 -7.14 20.73
C LYS A 383 1.12 -6.24 21.55
N ARG A 384 0.56 -5.41 22.43
CA ARG A 384 1.34 -4.57 23.36
C ARG A 384 2.18 -5.48 24.30
N ASP A 385 3.44 -5.14 24.52
CA ASP A 385 4.41 -5.81 25.40
C ASP A 385 4.81 -7.26 25.05
N SER A 386 4.60 -7.69 23.81
CA SER A 386 4.84 -9.08 23.38
C SER A 386 6.22 -9.37 22.76
N LEU A 387 7.13 -8.39 22.78
CA LEU A 387 8.44 -8.47 22.08
C LEU A 387 9.23 -9.73 22.44
N ARG A 388 9.29 -10.08 23.75
CA ARG A 388 9.99 -11.29 24.23
C ARG A 388 9.37 -12.59 23.73
N ALA A 389 8.05 -12.61 23.55
CA ALA A 389 7.33 -13.79 23.06
C ALA A 389 7.40 -13.94 21.54
N ALA A 390 7.52 -12.83 20.79
CA ALA A 390 7.59 -12.84 19.34
C ALA A 390 8.96 -13.34 18.82
N LEU A 391 10.05 -12.97 19.51
CA LEU A 391 11.41 -13.21 19.07
C LEU A 391 11.73 -14.69 18.75
N PRO A 392 11.51 -15.68 19.64
CA PRO A 392 11.87 -17.08 19.34
C PRO A 392 11.07 -17.67 18.16
N VAL A 393 9.84 -17.18 17.94
CA VAL A 393 9.00 -17.61 16.83
C VAL A 393 9.52 -17.03 15.51
N LEU A 394 9.90 -15.75 15.51
CA LEU A 394 10.49 -15.09 14.35
C LEU A 394 11.87 -15.67 14.01
N ASP A 395 12.72 -15.95 14.99
CA ASP A 395 14.02 -16.60 14.77
C ASP A 395 13.88 -18.00 14.16
N SER A 396 12.87 -18.76 14.60
CA SER A 396 12.55 -20.04 13.98
C SER A 396 12.16 -19.88 12.51
N ALA A 397 11.34 -18.88 12.18
CA ALA A 397 10.96 -18.59 10.79
C ALA A 397 12.14 -18.05 9.95
N ALA A 398 13.06 -17.30 10.58
CA ALA A 398 14.26 -16.75 9.95
C ALA A 398 15.31 -17.83 9.58
N ARG A 399 15.09 -19.10 9.97
CA ARG A 399 15.88 -20.26 9.53
C ARG A 399 15.23 -21.04 8.38
N SER A 400 14.09 -20.57 7.86
CA SER A 400 13.38 -21.21 6.74
C SER A 400 14.25 -21.33 5.49
N LYS A 401 14.04 -22.39 4.68
CA LYS A 401 14.65 -22.52 3.35
C LYS A 401 14.10 -21.51 2.35
N ASP A 402 12.86 -21.05 2.55
CA ASP A 402 12.20 -20.03 1.74
C ASP A 402 12.88 -18.67 1.95
N GLY A 403 13.49 -18.12 0.89
CA GLY A 403 14.23 -16.86 0.94
C GLY A 403 13.37 -15.66 1.38
N GLU A 404 12.10 -15.62 0.96
CA GLU A 404 11.20 -14.51 1.31
C GLU A 404 10.82 -14.57 2.79
N VAL A 405 10.39 -15.74 3.27
CA VAL A 405 10.03 -15.93 4.69
C VAL A 405 11.24 -15.67 5.58
N ARG A 406 12.42 -16.15 5.17
CA ARG A 406 13.68 -15.96 5.90
C ARG A 406 14.03 -14.48 6.05
N TYR A 407 13.97 -13.73 4.94
CA TYR A 407 14.22 -12.28 4.93
C TYR A 407 13.20 -11.53 5.81
N ARG A 408 11.91 -11.76 5.61
CA ARG A 408 10.85 -11.06 6.36
C ARG A 408 10.87 -11.38 7.86
N ALA A 409 11.10 -12.64 8.21
CA ALA A 409 11.23 -13.05 9.60
C ALA A 409 12.48 -12.46 10.25
N GLY A 410 13.61 -12.45 9.51
CA GLY A 410 14.84 -11.80 9.94
C GLY A 410 14.65 -10.30 10.17
N PHE A 411 13.99 -9.59 9.26
CA PHE A 411 13.68 -8.16 9.42
C PHE A 411 12.92 -7.89 10.73
N ASN A 412 11.84 -8.64 10.98
CA ASN A 412 11.03 -8.46 12.18
C ASN A 412 11.77 -8.88 13.46
N ALA A 413 12.61 -9.92 13.41
CA ALA A 413 13.45 -10.31 14.54
C ALA A 413 14.49 -9.21 14.86
N GLY A 414 15.09 -8.61 13.83
CA GLY A 414 16.00 -7.46 13.97
C GLY A 414 15.30 -6.26 14.61
N TYR A 415 14.07 -5.98 14.20
CA TYR A 415 13.25 -4.91 14.79
C TYR A 415 12.97 -5.16 16.28
N VAL A 416 12.66 -6.40 16.65
CA VAL A 416 12.43 -6.77 18.05
C VAL A 416 13.68 -6.55 18.89
N HIS A 417 14.85 -6.98 18.41
CA HIS A 417 16.13 -6.74 19.08
C HIS A 417 16.46 -5.25 19.19
N LEU A 418 16.24 -4.48 18.12
CA LEU A 418 16.45 -3.04 18.11
C LEU A 418 15.60 -2.35 19.18
N ARG A 419 14.31 -2.69 19.24
CA ARG A 419 13.39 -2.12 20.23
C ARG A 419 13.77 -2.49 21.65
N GLN A 420 14.15 -3.75 21.91
CA GLN A 420 14.68 -4.16 23.21
C GLN A 420 15.93 -3.36 23.61
N GLY A 421 16.82 -3.08 22.66
CA GLY A 421 18.02 -2.30 22.90
C GLY A 421 17.77 -0.80 23.12
N LEU A 422 16.73 -0.24 22.48
CA LEU A 422 16.32 1.14 22.66
C LEU A 422 15.56 1.37 23.98
N ASP A 423 14.76 0.40 24.40
CA ASP A 423 13.94 0.44 25.61
C ASP A 423 14.74 0.11 26.89
N ALA A 424 15.94 -0.48 26.74
CA ALA A 424 16.81 -0.83 27.86
C ALA A 424 17.61 0.38 28.38
N ARG A 425 17.96 0.37 29.68
CA ARG A 425 18.89 1.34 30.27
C ARG A 425 20.27 1.19 29.63
N ALA A 426 21.06 2.27 29.60
CA ALA A 426 22.29 2.39 28.81
C ALA A 426 23.22 1.16 28.90
N ASP A 427 23.36 0.56 30.08
CA ASP A 427 24.28 -0.56 30.31
C ASP A 427 23.73 -1.94 29.90
N SER A 428 22.41 -2.12 29.83
CA SER A 428 21.78 -3.43 29.55
C SER A 428 21.24 -3.59 28.12
N GLY A 429 21.22 -2.51 27.33
CA GLY A 429 20.74 -2.52 25.95
C GLY A 429 21.76 -2.95 24.89
N SER A 430 23.06 -2.97 25.24
CA SER A 430 24.16 -3.22 24.30
C SER A 430 24.04 -4.57 23.58
N ALA A 431 23.80 -5.66 24.31
CA ALA A 431 23.66 -7.00 23.75
C ALA A 431 22.47 -7.14 22.78
N SER A 432 21.37 -6.43 23.05
CA SER A 432 20.21 -6.40 22.16
C SER A 432 20.49 -5.59 20.89
N LEU A 433 21.23 -4.48 21.00
CA LEU A 433 21.67 -3.69 19.84
C LEU A 433 22.66 -4.47 18.97
N ASP A 434 23.59 -5.21 19.56
CA ASP A 434 24.50 -6.12 18.86
C ASP A 434 23.75 -7.19 18.06
N SER A 435 22.74 -7.80 18.70
CA SER A 435 21.88 -8.78 18.07
C SER A 435 21.10 -8.16 16.89
N ALA A 436 20.60 -6.93 17.06
CA ALA A 436 19.92 -6.20 16.00
C ALA A 436 20.85 -5.95 14.79
N LEU A 437 22.07 -5.47 15.03
CA LEU A 437 23.07 -5.23 13.99
C LEU A 437 23.43 -6.52 13.24
N ALA A 438 23.63 -7.63 13.96
CA ALA A 438 23.94 -8.93 13.35
C ALA A 438 22.78 -9.46 12.48
N VAL A 439 21.53 -9.27 12.92
CA VAL A 439 20.36 -9.67 12.15
C VAL A 439 20.19 -8.78 10.91
N TYR A 440 20.24 -7.45 11.07
CA TYR A 440 20.09 -6.53 9.94
C TYR A 440 21.21 -6.65 8.92
N ARG A 441 22.45 -6.97 9.34
CA ARG A 441 23.54 -7.30 8.40
C ARG A 441 23.18 -8.51 7.52
N ARG A 442 22.57 -9.55 8.08
CA ARG A 442 22.10 -10.72 7.30
C ARG A 442 20.92 -10.36 6.38
N VAL A 443 20.00 -9.52 6.84
CA VAL A 443 18.85 -9.03 6.05
C VAL A 443 19.34 -8.22 4.85
N LEU A 444 20.27 -7.29 5.07
CA LEU A 444 20.88 -6.47 4.02
C LEU A 444 21.77 -7.28 3.08
N GLY A 445 22.44 -8.32 3.58
CA GLY A 445 23.13 -9.29 2.70
C GLY A 445 22.19 -10.05 1.75
N ALA A 446 20.91 -10.20 2.12
CA ALA A 446 19.90 -10.78 1.24
C ALA A 446 19.23 -9.76 0.32
N ARG A 447 19.03 -8.51 0.80
CA ARG A 447 18.46 -7.39 0.05
C ARG A 447 19.23 -6.09 0.34
N PRO A 448 20.27 -5.78 -0.44
CA PRO A 448 21.07 -4.58 -0.23
C PRO A 448 20.30 -3.26 -0.45
N ASP A 449 19.19 -3.27 -1.18
CA ASP A 449 18.43 -2.05 -1.52
C ASP A 449 17.32 -1.70 -0.50
N ASP A 450 17.17 -2.49 0.57
CA ASP A 450 16.15 -2.26 1.60
C ASP A 450 16.50 -1.06 2.49
N LEU A 451 15.85 0.08 2.19
CA LEU A 451 16.05 1.34 2.90
C LEU A 451 15.64 1.28 4.38
N ASP A 452 14.59 0.53 4.71
CA ASP A 452 14.11 0.40 6.09
C ASP A 452 15.09 -0.42 6.93
N ALA A 453 15.65 -1.49 6.35
CA ALA A 453 16.69 -2.28 7.00
C ALA A 453 17.98 -1.47 7.20
N LYS A 454 18.37 -0.64 6.22
CA LYS A 454 19.52 0.29 6.36
C LYS A 454 19.30 1.28 7.47
N TRP A 455 18.13 1.91 7.51
CA TRP A 455 17.77 2.86 8.55
C TRP A 455 17.83 2.23 9.95
N ASN A 456 17.22 1.05 10.11
CA ASN A 456 17.21 0.34 11.38
C ASN A 456 18.61 -0.12 11.81
N TYR A 457 19.46 -0.55 10.87
CA TYR A 457 20.87 -0.87 11.12
C TYR A 457 21.65 0.36 11.61
N GLU A 458 21.52 1.50 10.93
CA GLU A 458 22.17 2.75 11.31
C GLU A 458 21.69 3.26 12.67
N LEU A 459 20.40 3.15 12.95
CA LEU A 459 19.84 3.52 14.24
C LEU A 459 20.42 2.67 15.38
N ALA A 460 20.50 1.35 15.19
CA ALA A 460 21.12 0.44 16.15
C ALA A 460 22.60 0.83 16.40
N LEU A 461 23.33 1.13 15.33
CA LEU A 461 24.75 1.49 15.37
C LEU A 461 24.99 2.80 16.13
N ARG A 462 24.18 3.82 15.89
CA ARG A 462 24.27 5.11 16.59
C ARG A 462 23.99 4.96 18.07
N LYS A 463 22.95 4.21 18.44
CA LYS A 463 22.60 3.98 19.84
C LYS A 463 23.67 3.19 20.58
N GLN A 464 24.28 2.21 19.92
CA GLN A 464 25.39 1.45 20.50
C GLN A 464 26.60 2.34 20.78
N LYS A 465 26.93 3.24 19.84
CA LYS A 465 28.03 4.20 20.01
C LYS A 465 27.76 5.25 21.09
N SER A 466 26.51 5.69 21.25
CA SER A 466 26.14 6.67 22.27
C SER A 466 25.97 6.09 23.68
N GLY A 467 25.74 4.78 23.81
CA GLY A 467 25.72 4.07 25.10
C GLY A 467 27.11 3.73 25.66
N GLY A 468 28.20 3.99 24.92
CA GLY A 468 29.56 3.60 25.27
C GLY A 468 30.45 4.71 25.85
N GLY A 469 29.91 5.86 26.29
CA GLY A 469 30.76 6.98 26.69
C GLY A 469 30.13 7.91 27.71
N GLY A 470 30.40 7.66 28.99
CA GLY A 470 30.19 8.61 30.08
C GLY A 470 31.25 8.46 31.17
N GLY A 471 32.19 9.43 31.22
CA GLY A 471 32.99 9.73 32.42
C GLY A 471 34.51 9.55 32.29
N GLY A 472 35.24 10.66 32.16
CA GLY A 472 36.70 10.67 32.28
C GLY A 472 37.35 11.94 31.73
N GLY A 473 37.26 13.04 32.47
CA GLY A 473 38.10 14.20 32.23
C GLY A 473 39.53 13.97 32.72
N GLY A 474 40.50 14.69 32.13
CA GLY A 474 41.75 15.05 32.80
C GLY A 474 43.05 14.68 32.09
N GLY A 475 43.72 15.71 31.56
CA GLY A 475 45.19 15.82 31.46
C GLY A 475 45.83 15.26 30.20
N GLY A 476 46.57 15.99 29.36
CA GLY A 476 47.26 17.26 29.55
C GLY A 476 48.74 17.10 29.23
N GLY A 477 49.31 18.03 28.45
CA GLY A 477 50.76 18.21 28.26
C GLY A 477 51.11 18.53 26.81
N GLY A 478 51.54 19.73 26.43
CA GLY A 478 51.91 20.93 27.19
C GLY A 478 51.89 22.16 26.25
N GLN A 479 52.25 23.38 26.64
CA GLN A 479 52.65 24.02 27.91
C GLN A 479 52.35 25.54 27.74
N PRO A 480 52.35 26.34 28.81
CA PRO A 480 51.54 27.56 28.93
C PRO A 480 52.32 28.90 29.02
N GLN A 481 51.59 29.97 28.63
CA GLN A 481 51.56 31.40 29.02
C GLN A 481 52.78 32.12 29.65
N PRO A 482 52.90 33.44 29.39
CA PRO A 482 52.54 34.36 30.49
C PRO A 482 51.74 35.61 30.05
N GLN A 483 50.82 36.05 30.90
CA GLN A 483 50.32 37.44 30.97
C GLN A 483 51.11 38.19 32.06
N PRO A 484 51.42 39.49 31.88
CA PRO A 484 50.76 40.52 32.73
C PRO A 484 50.56 41.90 32.03
N THR A 485 49.37 42.54 32.07
CA THR A 485 48.90 43.68 32.94
C THR A 485 49.42 45.11 32.53
N PRO A 486 48.89 46.26 33.03
CA PRO A 486 48.06 47.22 32.26
C PRO A 486 48.57 48.69 32.16
N ALA A 487 47.96 49.47 31.23
CA ALA A 487 47.91 50.96 31.10
C ALA A 487 49.24 51.69 30.75
N GLN A 488 49.35 52.81 30.01
CA GLN A 488 48.52 53.97 29.59
C GLN A 488 48.95 54.37 28.15
N SER A 489 48.20 55.07 27.27
CA SER A 489 47.80 56.49 27.32
C SER A 489 46.80 56.87 26.21
N ASP A 490 46.06 57.96 26.44
CA ASP A 490 45.11 58.70 25.57
C ASP A 490 45.71 59.12 24.18
N ASP A 491 45.00 59.54 23.12
CA ASP A 491 43.69 60.19 22.97
C ASP A 491 43.20 60.19 21.47
N GLU A 492 41.91 60.54 21.26
CA GLU A 492 41.20 61.06 20.05
C GLU A 492 40.62 60.15 18.92
N THR A 493 39.27 60.11 18.82
CA THR A 493 38.41 59.58 17.72
C THR A 493 38.24 60.54 16.51
N PRO A 494 38.06 60.06 15.24
CA PRO A 494 36.77 60.31 14.54
C PRO A 494 36.34 59.41 13.31
N GLN A 495 35.00 59.28 13.14
CA GLN A 495 34.11 59.16 11.93
C GLN A 495 34.07 57.92 10.97
N PRO A 496 32.89 57.58 10.38
CA PRO A 496 32.68 56.43 9.48
C PRO A 496 32.80 56.77 7.97
N ARG A 497 33.33 55.84 7.15
CA ARG A 497 33.59 56.03 5.70
C ARG A 497 32.81 55.08 4.78
N ALA A 498 32.37 55.64 3.65
CA ALA A 498 31.70 54.99 2.52
C ALA A 498 32.67 54.26 1.56
N ILE A 499 32.18 53.27 0.82
CA ILE A 499 32.92 52.57 -0.24
C ILE A 499 32.59 53.23 -1.60
N PRO A 500 33.56 53.85 -2.30
CA PRO A 500 33.33 54.49 -3.60
C PRO A 500 33.22 53.46 -4.73
N GLY A 501 32.26 53.66 -5.65
CA GLY A 501 32.06 52.87 -6.87
C GLY A 501 30.74 52.09 -6.94
N MET A 502 29.93 52.14 -5.88
CA MET A 502 28.63 51.48 -5.83
C MET A 502 27.52 52.53 -5.85
N THR A 503 26.83 52.65 -6.98
CA THR A 503 25.64 53.50 -7.12
C THR A 503 24.52 52.98 -6.20
N GLU A 504 23.60 53.86 -5.79
CA GLU A 504 22.47 53.51 -4.91
C GLU A 504 21.63 52.35 -5.49
N GLN A 505 21.39 52.37 -6.80
CA GLN A 505 20.76 51.27 -7.55
C GLN A 505 21.54 49.95 -7.49
N ARG A 506 22.86 50.00 -7.36
CA ARG A 506 23.75 48.82 -7.27
C ARG A 506 23.83 48.27 -5.85
N ALA A 507 23.63 49.12 -4.84
CA ALA A 507 23.49 48.70 -3.44
C ALA A 507 22.11 48.04 -3.20
N GLU A 508 21.04 48.60 -3.75
CA GLU A 508 19.69 47.99 -3.71
C GLU A 508 19.63 46.67 -4.50
N GLN A 509 20.30 46.58 -5.65
CA GLN A 509 20.45 45.30 -6.38
C GLN A 509 21.23 44.25 -5.57
N LEU A 510 22.20 44.65 -4.73
CA LEU A 510 22.97 43.74 -3.89
C LEU A 510 22.15 43.25 -2.68
N LEU A 511 21.33 44.12 -2.10
CA LEU A 511 20.38 43.76 -1.04
C LEU A 511 19.28 42.82 -1.56
N ASN A 512 18.66 43.14 -2.70
CA ASN A 512 17.66 42.28 -3.34
C ASN A 512 18.25 40.94 -3.82
N ALA A 513 19.52 40.91 -4.25
CA ALA A 513 20.22 39.68 -4.59
C ALA A 513 20.53 38.82 -3.36
N MET A 514 20.91 39.41 -2.23
CA MET A 514 21.12 38.68 -0.98
C MET A 514 19.81 38.13 -0.39
N GLU A 515 18.70 38.87 -0.52
CA GLU A 515 17.38 38.41 -0.08
C GLU A 515 16.83 37.28 -0.99
N GLN A 516 17.07 37.36 -2.31
CA GLN A 516 16.81 36.25 -3.23
C GLN A 516 17.69 35.03 -2.95
N GLU A 517 18.98 35.22 -2.61
CA GLU A 517 19.89 34.13 -2.26
C GLU A 517 19.49 33.46 -0.94
N GLU A 518 18.96 34.21 0.02
CA GLU A 518 18.42 33.66 1.27
C GLU A 518 17.12 32.86 1.04
N GLN A 519 16.22 33.36 0.18
CA GLN A 519 15.02 32.64 -0.26
C GLN A 519 15.36 31.39 -1.08
N ASP A 520 16.40 31.43 -1.91
CA ASP A 520 16.86 30.29 -2.72
C ASP A 520 17.62 29.25 -1.86
N VAL A 521 18.32 29.69 -0.80
CA VAL A 521 18.92 28.81 0.22
C VAL A 521 17.84 28.14 1.08
N GLN A 522 16.79 28.88 1.47
CA GLN A 522 15.62 28.30 2.14
C GLN A 522 14.82 27.37 1.20
N GLY A 523 14.69 27.73 -0.07
CA GLY A 523 14.12 26.90 -1.13
C GLY A 523 14.92 25.63 -1.41
N ARG A 524 16.26 25.67 -1.33
CA ARG A 524 17.15 24.49 -1.38
C ARG A 524 17.06 23.62 -0.13
N LYS A 525 16.86 24.21 1.05
CA LYS A 525 16.57 23.46 2.29
C LYS A 525 15.20 22.76 2.25
N GLN A 526 14.20 23.37 1.61
CA GLN A 526 12.88 22.76 1.42
C GLN A 526 12.83 21.75 0.25
N ARG A 527 13.61 21.94 -0.83
CA ARG A 527 13.63 21.05 -2.01
C ARG A 527 14.60 19.87 -1.90
N ARG A 528 15.51 19.83 -0.92
CA ARG A 528 16.29 18.63 -0.58
C ARG A 528 15.62 17.82 0.54
N SER A 529 14.31 17.60 0.42
CA SER A 529 13.61 16.47 1.03
C SER A 529 13.71 15.22 0.13
N VAL A 530 14.90 14.92 -0.35
CA VAL A 530 15.27 13.58 -0.78
C VAL A 530 16.12 13.04 0.37
N PRO A 531 15.83 11.87 0.94
CA PRO A 531 16.72 11.27 1.93
C PRO A 531 18.11 11.15 1.31
N GLN A 532 19.03 12.04 1.67
CA GLN A 532 20.41 11.89 1.28
C GLN A 532 21.02 10.77 2.13
N PRO A 533 21.82 9.88 1.52
CA PRO A 533 22.57 8.88 2.27
C PRO A 533 23.49 9.59 3.29
N PRO A 534 23.81 8.95 4.43
CA PRO A 534 24.68 9.56 5.41
C PRO A 534 26.03 9.94 4.78
N PRO A 535 26.52 11.18 5.00
CA PRO A 535 27.82 11.55 4.51
C PRO A 535 28.88 10.78 5.31
N SER A 536 29.73 10.06 4.57
CA SER A 536 30.87 9.24 5.03
C SER A 536 30.50 7.94 5.78
N GLY A 537 30.84 6.78 5.19
CA GLY A 537 30.96 5.54 5.97
C GLY A 537 30.81 4.16 5.32
N ARG A 538 31.51 3.89 4.19
CA ARG A 538 31.78 2.58 3.54
C ARG A 538 30.62 1.87 2.83
N ASP A 539 30.81 1.74 1.51
CA ASP A 539 30.16 0.76 0.63
C ASP A 539 30.59 -0.66 1.05
N TRP A 540 29.64 -1.56 1.28
CA TRP A 540 29.86 -3.00 1.40
C TRP A 540 28.79 -3.76 0.62
#